data_AF-A0A654TNK1-F1
#
_entry.id   AF-A0A654TNK1-F1
#
_cell.length_a   1.000
_cell.length_b   1.000
_cell.length_c   1.000
_cell.angle_alpha   90.00
_cell.angle_beta   90.00
_cell.angle_gamma   90.00
#
_symmetry.space_group_name_H-M   'P 1'
#
loop_
_entity.id
_entity.type
_entity.pdbx_description
1 polymer ?
#
loop_
_entity_poly.entity_id
_entity_poly.type
_entity_poly.pdbx_seq_one_letter_code
_entity_poly.pdbx_strand_id
1 'polypeptide(L)' 'MPVLRSAINSHGFANAHRRVGNLAVLSEGPAYSEGLPVTPAWEKIAALMDRYFGPVLRGSRPATSLTGLSQAVDEVLRNP' A
#
# COMPACT_ATOMS: atom_id res chain seq x y z
N MET A 1 -16.11 14.51 6.79
CA MET A 1 -17.41 14.32 6.11
C MET A 1 -17.53 12.88 5.64
N PRO A 2 -18.45 12.05 6.18
CA PRO A 2 -18.62 10.66 5.76
C PRO A 2 -19.48 10.60 4.49
N VAL A 3 -18.91 10.96 3.34
CA VAL A 3 -19.65 11.00 2.05
C VAL A 3 -19.36 9.79 1.16
N LEU A 4 -18.49 8.86 1.57
CA LEU A 4 -17.99 7.86 0.63
C LEU A 4 -18.86 6.60 0.51
N ARG A 5 -19.34 6.03 1.63
CA ARG A 5 -20.00 4.70 1.60
C ARG A 5 -21.35 4.69 0.88
N SER A 6 -22.19 5.70 1.10
CA SER A 6 -23.52 5.75 0.46
C SER A 6 -23.43 5.96 -1.05
N ALA A 7 -22.46 6.76 -1.52
CA ALA A 7 -22.21 6.97 -2.95
C ALA A 7 -21.64 5.71 -3.62
N ILE A 8 -20.67 5.05 -2.97
CA ILE A 8 -20.08 3.78 -3.42
C ILE A 8 -21.12 2.67 -3.52
N ASN A 9 -22.07 2.61 -2.59
CA ASN A 9 -23.11 1.57 -2.58
C ASN A 9 -24.30 1.88 -3.50
N SER A 10 -24.25 2.95 -4.29
CA SER A 10 -25.36 3.35 -5.17
C SER A 10 -25.39 2.57 -6.49
N HIS A 11 -26.59 2.43 -7.06
CA HIS A 11 -26.75 1.85 -8.41
C HIS A 11 -25.99 2.62 -9.49
N GLY A 12 -25.91 3.95 -9.37
CA GLY A 12 -25.17 4.79 -10.32
C GLY A 12 -23.69 4.45 -10.34
N PHE A 13 -23.09 4.24 -9.15
CA PHE A 13 -21.70 3.83 -9.02
C PHE A 13 -21.44 2.44 -9.59
N ALA A 14 -22.30 1.46 -9.30
CA ALA A 14 -22.19 0.10 -9.86
C ALA A 14 -22.27 0.10 -11.40
N ASN A 15 -23.21 0.86 -11.97
CA ASN A 15 -23.36 0.95 -13.43
C ASN A 15 -22.16 1.62 -14.11
N ALA A 16 -21.60 2.67 -13.52
CA ALA A 16 -20.41 3.34 -14.03
C ALA A 16 -19.17 2.42 -14.04
N HIS A 17 -19.08 1.50 -13.07
CA HIS A 17 -17.93 0.60 -12.90
C HIS A 17 -18.22 -0.86 -13.31
N ARG A 18 -19.27 -1.11 -14.11
CA ARG A 18 -19.70 -2.46 -14.53
C ARG A 18 -18.63 -3.34 -15.20
N ARG A 19 -17.53 -2.73 -15.65
CA ARG A 19 -16.40 -3.41 -16.31
C ARG A 19 -15.27 -3.80 -15.35
N VAL A 20 -15.37 -3.43 -14.07
CA VAL A 20 -14.38 -3.75 -13.04
C VAL A 20 -14.88 -4.96 -12.25
N GLY A 21 -14.32 -6.14 -12.54
CA GLY A 21 -14.78 -7.40 -11.91
C GLY A 21 -14.50 -7.50 -10.41
N ASN A 22 -13.52 -6.73 -9.90
CA ASN A 22 -13.07 -6.80 -8.51
C ASN A 22 -13.29 -5.46 -7.78
N LEU A 23 -14.39 -4.76 -8.09
CA LEU A 23 -14.66 -3.43 -7.55
C LEU A 23 -14.63 -3.39 -6.01
N ALA A 24 -15.07 -4.47 -5.35
CA ALA A 24 -15.03 -4.65 -3.91
C ALA A 24 -13.64 -4.41 -3.29
N VAL A 25 -12.56 -4.74 -3.99
CA VAL A 25 -11.17 -4.49 -3.53
C VAL A 25 -10.89 -3.00 -3.33
N LEU A 26 -11.49 -2.16 -4.18
CA LEU A 26 -11.27 -0.71 -4.18
C LEU A 26 -12.28 0.03 -3.30
N SER A 27 -13.42 -0.60 -3.00
CA SER A 27 -14.57 0.06 -2.35
C SER A 27 -14.87 -0.42 -0.93
N GLU A 28 -14.58 -1.68 -0.61
CA GLU A 28 -14.90 -2.26 0.72
C GLU A 28 -13.77 -2.02 1.76
N GLY A 29 -12.64 -1.47 1.32
CA GLY A 29 -11.59 -0.98 2.21
C GLY A 29 -10.87 -2.10 3.00
N PRO A 30 -10.46 -1.86 4.25
CA PRO A 30 -9.45 -2.64 4.98
C PRO A 30 -9.85 -4.07 5.34
N ALA A 31 -11.04 -4.54 4.93
CA ALA A 31 -11.38 -5.96 5.02
C ALA A 31 -10.36 -6.86 4.29
N TYR A 32 -9.62 -6.30 3.31
CA TYR A 32 -8.59 -7.00 2.54
C TYR A 32 -7.26 -6.24 2.44
N SER A 33 -7.07 -5.17 3.22
CA SER A 33 -5.83 -4.39 3.21
C SER A 33 -5.42 -3.98 4.62
N GLU A 34 -4.17 -4.27 4.96
CA GLU A 34 -3.60 -3.80 6.22
C GLU A 34 -3.29 -2.31 6.12
N GLY A 35 -3.73 -1.55 7.13
CA GLY A 35 -3.47 -0.11 7.18
C GLY A 35 -1.97 0.15 7.28
N LEU A 36 -1.43 1.01 6.41
CA LEU A 36 -0.08 1.52 6.58
C LEU A 36 -0.07 2.55 7.72
N PRO A 37 0.92 2.50 8.63
CA PRO A 37 1.04 3.49 9.69
C PRO A 37 1.27 4.88 9.10
N VAL A 38 0.52 5.86 9.60
CA VAL A 38 0.75 7.27 9.27
C VAL A 38 1.92 7.77 10.12
N THR A 39 3.03 8.15 9.47
CA THR A 39 4.25 8.60 10.14
C THR A 39 4.89 9.79 9.40
N PRO A 40 5.49 10.76 10.10
CA PRO A 40 6.27 11.82 9.45
C PRO A 40 7.54 11.28 8.76
N ALA A 41 8.00 10.07 9.11
CA ALA A 41 9.20 9.47 8.54
C ALA A 41 9.00 8.82 7.16
N TRP A 42 7.88 9.10 6.48
CA TRP A 42 7.47 8.37 5.28
C TRP A 42 8.46 8.51 4.11
N GLU A 43 9.07 9.68 3.95
CA GLU A 43 10.11 9.90 2.94
C GLU A 43 11.33 9.00 3.15
N LYS A 44 11.75 8.80 4.42
CA LYS A 44 12.86 7.91 4.77
C LYS A 44 12.50 6.45 4.47
N ILE A 45 11.27 6.04 4.76
CA ILE A 45 10.79 4.68 4.48
C ILE A 45 10.69 4.43 2.98
N ALA A 46 10.19 5.39 2.20
CA ALA A 46 10.17 5.32 0.74
C ALA A 46 11.58 5.14 0.15
N ALA A 47 12.55 5.93 0.62
CA ALA A 47 13.94 5.82 0.18
C ALA A 47 14.56 4.46 0.54
N LEU A 48 14.24 3.89 1.71
CA LEU A 48 14.66 2.54 2.08
C LEU A 48 14.04 1.49 1.15
N MET A 49 12.73 1.56 0.89
CA MET A 49 12.07 0.64 -0.03
C MET A 49 12.70 0.68 -1.43
N ASP A 50 12.94 1.86 -1.99
CA ASP A 50 13.58 2.00 -3.31
C ASP A 50 14.99 1.40 -3.35
N ARG A 51 15.77 1.63 -2.29
CA ARG A 51 17.14 1.09 -2.15
C ARG A 51 17.15 -0.44 -2.14
N TYR A 52 16.18 -1.07 -1.48
CA TYR A 52 16.09 -2.53 -1.36
C TYR A 52 15.41 -3.18 -2.58
N PHE A 53 14.32 -2.61 -3.08
CA PHE A 53 13.57 -3.14 -4.22
C PHE A 53 14.28 -2.94 -5.54
N GLY A 54 14.93 -1.79 -5.76
CA GLY A 54 15.54 -1.44 -7.04
C GLY A 54 16.44 -2.54 -7.62
N PRO A 55 17.41 -3.08 -6.87
CA PRO A 55 18.26 -4.18 -7.34
C PRO A 55 17.50 -5.48 -7.63
N VAL A 56 16.48 -5.82 -6.82
CA VAL A 56 15.69 -7.05 -6.99
C VAL A 56 14.81 -6.97 -8.23
N LEU A 57 14.08 -5.86 -8.39
CA LEU A 57 13.21 -5.62 -9.54
C LEU A 57 13.97 -5.51 -10.87
N ARG A 58 15.24 -5.08 -10.82
CA ARG A 58 16.16 -5.08 -11.98
C ARG A 58 16.87 -6.43 -12.21
N GLY A 59 16.65 -7.42 -11.34
CA GLY A 59 17.28 -8.74 -11.46
C GLY A 59 18.77 -8.78 -11.11
N SER A 60 19.33 -7.73 -10.50
CA SER A 60 20.75 -7.69 -10.11
C SER A 60 21.01 -8.30 -8.72
N ARG A 61 19.95 -8.57 -7.94
CA ARG A 61 20.03 -9.28 -6.65
C ARG A 61 18.84 -10.23 -6.47
N PRO A 62 19.01 -11.36 -5.76
CA PRO A 62 17.91 -12.27 -5.46
C PRO A 62 16.92 -11.66 -4.46
N ALA A 63 15.66 -12.10 -4.49
CA ALA A 63 14.63 -11.65 -3.55
C ALA A 63 15.02 -11.90 -2.07
N THR A 64 15.88 -12.88 -1.79
CA THR A 64 16.43 -13.14 -0.45
C THR A 64 17.24 -11.97 0.11
N SER A 65 17.68 -11.01 -0.71
CA SER A 65 18.35 -9.79 -0.24
C SER A 65 17.40 -8.79 0.44
N LEU A 66 16.08 -9.02 0.41
CA LEU A 66 15.09 -8.16 1.06
C LEU A 66 14.96 -8.41 2.58
N THR A 67 15.57 -9.46 3.13
CA THR A 67 15.46 -9.84 4.55
C THR A 67 15.82 -8.73 5.53
N GLY A 68 16.70 -7.79 5.15
CA GLY A 68 17.08 -6.64 5.99
C GLY A 68 16.13 -5.44 5.94
N LEU A 69 15.16 -5.40 5.02
CA LEU A 69 14.29 -4.22 4.83
C LEU A 69 13.40 -3.97 6.04
N SER A 70 12.74 -5.01 6.58
CA SER A 70 11.82 -4.86 7.72
C SER A 70 12.52 -4.28 8.94
N GLN A 71 13.71 -4.78 9.27
CA GLN A 71 14.50 -4.25 10.39
C GLN A 71 14.88 -2.77 10.19
N ALA A 72 15.29 -2.39 8.97
CA ALA A 72 15.65 -1.01 8.66
C ALA A 72 14.44 -0.06 8.76
N VAL A 73 13.25 -0.50 8.34
CA VAL A 73 12.01 0.25 8.50
C VAL A 73 11.62 0.37 9.98
N ASP A 74 11.71 -0.70 10.75
CA ASP A 74 11.40 -0.69 12.19
C ASP A 74 12.30 0.25 12.98
N GLU A 75 13.55 0.43 12.56
CA GLU A 75 14.49 1.37 13.18
C GLU A 75 14.10 2.83 12.92
N VAL A 76 13.71 3.15 11.67
CA VAL A 76 13.19 4.48 11.31
C VAL A 76 11.90 4.78 12.05
N LEU A 77 11.00 3.79 12.18
CA LEU A 77 9.74 3.97 12.89
C LEU A 77 9.92 4.17 14.40
N ARG A 78 10.93 3.52 15.00
CA ARG A 78 11.27 3.70 16.42
C ARG A 78 11.99 5.02 16.70
N ASN A 79 12.74 5.53 15.73
CA ASN A 79 13.56 6.74 15.83
C ASN A 79 13.29 7.70 14.64
N PRO A 80 12.09 8.34 14.59
CA PRO A 80 11.62 9.09 13.42
C PRO A 80 12.46 10.33 13.07
#